data_AF-A0A6M2BU64-F1
#
_entry.id   AF-A0A6M2BU64-F1
#
_cell.length_a   1.000
_cell.length_b   1.000
_cell.length_c   1.000
_cell.angle_alpha   90.00
_cell.angle_beta   90.00
_cell.angle_gamma   90.00
#
_symmetry.space_group_name_H-M   'P 1'
#
loop_
_entity.id
_entity.type
_entity.pdbx_description
1 polymer ?
#
loop_
_entity_poly.entity_id
_entity_poly.type
_entity_poly.pdbx_seq_one_letter_code
_entity_poly.pdbx_strand_id
1 'polypeptide(L)'
;MNAREILEQSPLFAGFDAAALDRLAAQATLVDVTSGQLLFARGAPSDHIYIVATGRLRATLADGRTTDVITRLQPTGEIGAVLGEAHSADVYAVRDSVLVRLPSEPVLQSFEQFPEALLRLTRLIARRLRQNASPKSQVKVHRRNSLAVVPATPSAPAREVAEGLHACLSQLGDAQLVDMNLIEQAFDADDRKAMRADAIAARRLIEYLNALEAQDVQPIYLADGGLQRWARRCMAQADRILLVIDARDTEPHGEMIEALQASGARAPVDLIIVRGEGVATPDVLGWRLRTGARSHFYVRPKHPDDYASVARQLTGRGVGLVLGGGGARGFAHIGLLHALRDLRIPIDVVGGSSMGAFFGALLSSGHGIEDIRRIARDTFVEHNYLNDYVLPSVALIRGRKFVRHLHGIFGDQTIESLRRPYFCVSTNLTKGCSATHDRGPLSLWIATSMAVPGVAPPMVYNGELYADGAVANSLPTDVMQALDRGPIVASNVSSEGGIAAPGIPGPDPEAVFGLRGDNAPRLLSILFRTATLTSESGIAARAARADCYLRMPVSRIGLFDWKRIDEIIDRAYQYSITELASMRDRLVL
;
A
#
# COMPACT_ATOMS: atom_id res chain seq x y z
N MET A 1 -4.23 21.38 -29.47
CA MET A 1 -5.65 21.16 -29.09
C MET A 1 -6.44 22.46 -29.09
N ASN A 2 -7.69 22.45 -29.59
CA ASN A 2 -8.63 23.58 -29.48
C ASN A 2 -9.66 23.32 -28.35
N ALA A 3 -10.08 24.36 -27.63
CA ALA A 3 -11.12 24.27 -26.59
C ALA A 3 -12.41 23.62 -27.12
N ARG A 4 -12.83 23.95 -28.35
CA ARG A 4 -14.00 23.36 -29.01
C ARG A 4 -13.94 21.83 -29.02
N GLU A 5 -12.83 21.25 -29.47
CA GLU A 5 -12.66 19.79 -29.56
C GLU A 5 -12.77 19.10 -28.19
N ILE A 6 -12.24 19.74 -27.14
CA ILE A 6 -12.33 19.23 -25.77
C ILE A 6 -13.75 19.27 -25.25
N LEU A 7 -14.50 20.33 -25.55
CA LEU A 7 -15.92 20.43 -25.17
C LEU A 7 -16.75 19.36 -25.88
N GLU A 8 -16.52 19.16 -27.18
CA GLU A 8 -17.21 18.14 -27.99
C GLU A 8 -16.97 16.72 -27.45
N GLN A 9 -15.75 16.43 -26.98
CA GLN A 9 -15.42 15.12 -26.40
C GLN A 9 -15.88 14.96 -24.94
N SER A 10 -16.18 16.05 -24.23
CA SER A 10 -16.48 15.97 -22.81
C SER A 10 -17.86 15.33 -22.57
N PRO A 11 -17.96 14.30 -21.72
CA PRO A 11 -19.25 13.70 -21.35
C PRO A 11 -20.25 14.68 -20.75
N LEU A 12 -19.76 15.80 -20.19
CA LEU A 12 -20.60 16.85 -19.61
C LEU A 12 -21.45 17.57 -20.68
N PHE A 13 -20.88 17.79 -21.87
CA PHE A 13 -21.52 18.51 -22.98
C PHE A 13 -22.04 17.58 -24.08
N ALA A 14 -22.06 16.27 -23.85
CA ALA A 14 -22.60 15.31 -24.81
C ALA A 14 -24.04 15.67 -25.22
N GLY A 15 -24.35 15.69 -26.52
CA GLY A 15 -25.67 16.07 -27.03
C GLY A 15 -25.90 17.57 -27.19
N PHE A 16 -24.90 18.42 -26.89
CA PHE A 16 -24.92 19.82 -27.32
C PHE A 16 -24.82 19.88 -28.85
N ASP A 17 -25.57 20.81 -29.46
CA ASP A 17 -25.40 21.11 -30.88
C ASP A 17 -24.11 21.89 -31.14
N ALA A 18 -23.68 21.92 -32.41
CA ALA A 18 -22.45 22.60 -32.81
C ALA A 18 -22.48 24.09 -32.43
N ALA A 19 -23.63 24.76 -32.57
CA ALA A 19 -23.77 26.18 -32.25
C ALA A 19 -23.58 26.46 -30.76
N ALA A 20 -24.08 25.60 -29.87
CA ALA A 20 -23.90 25.69 -28.43
C ALA A 20 -22.44 25.45 -28.03
N LEU A 21 -21.80 24.44 -28.63
CA LEU A 21 -20.37 24.19 -28.42
C LEU A 21 -19.51 25.36 -28.88
N ASP A 22 -19.81 25.95 -30.02
CA ASP A 22 -19.07 27.10 -30.55
C ASP A 22 -19.27 28.36 -29.67
N ARG A 23 -20.48 28.59 -29.15
CA ARG A 23 -20.76 29.68 -28.19
C ARG A 23 -19.96 29.53 -26.89
N LEU A 24 -19.84 28.31 -26.37
CA LEU A 24 -19.04 28.03 -25.18
C LEU A 24 -17.54 28.13 -25.49
N ALA A 25 -17.10 27.59 -26.63
CA ALA A 25 -15.70 27.63 -27.06
C ALA A 25 -15.20 29.06 -27.27
N ALA A 26 -16.04 29.96 -27.79
CA ALA A 26 -15.72 31.37 -27.97
C ALA A 26 -15.44 32.11 -26.64
N GLN A 27 -15.97 31.61 -25.53
CA GLN A 27 -15.78 32.16 -24.19
C GLN A 27 -14.75 31.36 -23.37
N ALA A 28 -14.23 30.28 -23.94
CA ALA A 28 -13.28 29.39 -23.29
C ALA A 28 -11.86 29.94 -23.40
N THR A 29 -11.07 29.79 -22.34
CA THR A 29 -9.63 30.06 -22.37
C THR A 29 -8.86 28.79 -22.01
N LEU A 30 -7.75 28.55 -22.68
CA LEU A 30 -6.84 27.47 -22.30
C LEU A 30 -5.90 27.98 -21.21
N VAL A 31 -5.81 27.23 -20.12
CA VAL A 31 -4.98 27.57 -18.95
C VAL A 31 -3.98 26.46 -18.71
N ASP A 32 -2.70 26.81 -18.69
CA ASP A 32 -1.62 25.91 -18.32
C ASP A 32 -1.40 25.98 -16.80
N VAL A 33 -1.38 24.82 -16.15
CA VAL A 33 -1.18 24.67 -14.70
C VAL A 33 -0.03 23.71 -14.47
N THR A 34 1.04 24.21 -13.86
CA THR A 34 2.26 23.42 -13.61
C THR A 34 2.06 22.43 -12.45
N SER A 35 2.81 21.32 -12.46
CA SER A 35 2.77 20.34 -11.36
C SER A 35 2.95 21.00 -9.98
N GLY A 36 2.08 20.68 -9.04
CA GLY A 36 2.07 21.24 -7.68
C GLY A 36 1.41 22.61 -7.54
N GLN A 37 1.12 23.31 -8.64
CA GLN A 37 0.45 24.62 -8.63
C GLN A 37 -1.00 24.50 -8.18
N LEU A 38 -1.43 25.46 -7.34
CA LEU A 38 -2.82 25.63 -6.94
C LEU A 38 -3.61 26.22 -8.11
N LEU A 39 -4.67 25.53 -8.54
CA LEU A 39 -5.62 26.04 -9.53
C LEU A 39 -6.55 27.08 -8.88
N PHE A 40 -7.18 26.72 -7.76
CA PHE A 40 -7.98 27.62 -6.94
C PHE A 40 -7.97 27.16 -5.48
N ALA A 41 -8.07 28.13 -4.56
CA ALA A 41 -8.12 27.89 -3.12
C ALA A 41 -9.56 27.63 -2.65
N ARG A 42 -9.70 26.87 -1.57
CA ARG A 42 -10.93 26.80 -0.79
C ARG A 42 -11.32 28.20 -0.32
N GLY A 43 -12.61 28.52 -0.42
CA GLY A 43 -13.17 29.82 -0.07
C GLY A 43 -13.01 30.88 -1.15
N ALA A 44 -12.30 30.61 -2.25
CA ALA A 44 -12.27 31.50 -3.40
C ALA A 44 -13.60 31.44 -4.18
N PRO A 45 -14.00 32.54 -4.86
CA PRO A 45 -15.21 32.59 -5.69
C PRO A 45 -15.19 31.52 -6.79
N SER A 46 -16.35 30.89 -7.05
CA SER A 46 -16.49 29.82 -8.03
C SER A 46 -17.01 30.32 -9.39
N ASP A 47 -16.36 31.36 -9.93
CA ASP A 47 -16.79 32.07 -11.15
C ASP A 47 -16.50 31.28 -12.44
N HIS A 48 -15.75 30.17 -12.35
CA HIS A 48 -15.36 29.37 -13.50
C HIS A 48 -15.53 27.87 -13.24
N ILE A 49 -15.85 27.15 -14.32
CA ILE A 49 -15.78 25.69 -14.42
C ILE A 49 -14.59 25.35 -15.30
N TYR A 50 -13.79 24.38 -14.87
CA TYR A 50 -12.60 23.94 -15.60
C TYR A 50 -12.79 22.52 -16.10
N ILE A 51 -12.51 22.26 -17.38
CA ILE A 51 -12.46 20.91 -17.94
C ILE A 51 -11.01 20.53 -18.15
N VAL A 52 -10.58 19.37 -17.66
CA VAL A 52 -9.22 18.88 -17.87
C VAL A 52 -9.07 18.46 -19.34
N ALA A 53 -8.35 19.24 -20.16
CA ALA A 53 -8.03 18.82 -21.52
C ALA A 53 -6.96 17.72 -21.48
N THR A 54 -5.90 17.96 -20.72
CA THR A 54 -4.82 17.02 -20.41
C THR A 54 -4.27 17.25 -19.00
N GLY A 55 -3.55 16.27 -18.47
CA GLY A 55 -3.02 16.31 -17.11
C GLY A 55 -3.96 15.68 -16.07
N ARG A 56 -3.70 15.97 -14.79
CA ARG A 56 -4.43 15.40 -13.64
C ARG A 56 -4.45 16.41 -12.49
N LEU A 57 -5.61 16.57 -11.87
CA LEU A 57 -5.79 17.44 -10.71
C LEU A 57 -6.21 16.61 -9.49
N ARG A 58 -6.01 17.15 -8.29
CA ARG A 58 -6.49 16.53 -7.04
C ARG A 58 -6.98 17.62 -6.08
N ALA A 59 -8.11 17.35 -5.43
CA ALA A 59 -8.68 18.23 -4.43
C ALA A 59 -8.24 17.79 -3.02
N THR A 60 -7.98 18.76 -2.14
CA THR A 60 -7.69 18.57 -0.72
C THR A 60 -8.79 19.25 0.10
N LEU A 61 -9.48 18.44 0.91
CA LEU A 61 -10.59 18.87 1.75
C LEU A 61 -10.08 19.57 3.03
N ALA A 62 -11.01 20.23 3.73
CA ALA A 62 -10.76 20.98 4.96
C ALA A 62 -10.03 20.20 6.07
N ASP A 63 -10.28 18.89 6.13
CA ASP A 63 -9.74 17.96 7.12
C ASP A 63 -8.41 17.32 6.67
N GLY A 64 -7.82 17.82 5.58
CA GLY A 64 -6.57 17.31 5.00
C GLY A 64 -6.76 16.05 4.15
N ARG A 65 -7.96 15.48 4.05
CA ARG A 65 -8.21 14.33 3.16
C ARG A 65 -8.14 14.77 1.70
N THR A 66 -7.50 13.95 0.88
CA THR A 66 -7.47 14.15 -0.57
C THR A 66 -8.56 13.33 -1.27
N THR A 67 -9.16 13.88 -2.32
CA THR A 67 -10.15 13.19 -3.15
C THR A 67 -9.49 12.27 -4.18
N ASP A 68 -10.32 11.53 -4.91
CA ASP A 68 -9.93 10.89 -6.17
C ASP A 68 -9.37 11.93 -7.17
N VAL A 69 -8.53 11.45 -8.09
CA VAL A 69 -7.92 12.28 -9.14
C VAL A 69 -8.97 12.71 -10.15
N ILE A 70 -8.93 13.99 -10.52
CA ILE A 70 -9.73 14.56 -11.61
C ILE A 70 -8.90 14.41 -12.88
N THR A 71 -9.41 13.64 -13.83
CA THR A 71 -8.70 13.24 -15.06
C THR A 71 -9.29 13.90 -16.31
N ARG A 72 -8.69 13.62 -17.47
CA ARG A 72 -9.10 14.14 -18.78
C ARG A 72 -10.63 14.08 -19.00
N LEU A 73 -11.17 15.17 -19.55
CA LEU A 73 -12.59 15.45 -19.82
C LEU A 73 -13.49 15.58 -18.59
N GLN A 74 -12.97 15.43 -17.37
CA GLN A 74 -13.75 15.68 -16.15
C GLN A 74 -13.73 17.17 -15.77
N PRO A 75 -14.85 17.68 -15.21
CA PRO A 75 -14.92 19.03 -14.67
C PRO A 75 -14.31 19.16 -13.27
N THR A 76 -13.89 20.37 -12.92
CA THR A 76 -13.64 20.82 -11.54
C THR A 76 -14.14 22.26 -11.35
N GLY A 77 -14.47 22.63 -10.11
CA GLY A 77 -15.14 23.89 -9.77
C GLY A 77 -16.66 23.85 -9.94
N GLU A 78 -17.20 22.74 -10.43
CA GLU A 78 -18.62 22.62 -10.76
C GLU A 78 -19.55 22.65 -9.54
N ILE A 79 -19.07 22.18 -8.38
CA ILE A 79 -19.86 22.16 -7.14
C ILE A 79 -20.17 23.57 -6.69
N GLY A 80 -19.15 24.45 -6.59
CA GLY A 80 -19.34 25.84 -6.19
C GLY A 80 -20.18 26.61 -7.20
N ALA A 81 -19.94 26.39 -8.50
CA ALA A 81 -20.69 27.04 -9.58
C ALA A 81 -22.19 26.72 -9.52
N VAL A 82 -22.55 25.44 -9.34
CA VAL A 82 -23.97 25.01 -9.27
C VAL A 82 -24.65 25.46 -7.99
N LEU A 83 -23.94 25.48 -6.85
CA LEU A 83 -24.49 25.87 -5.56
C LEU A 83 -24.53 27.39 -5.35
N GLY A 84 -23.85 28.17 -6.19
CA GLY A 84 -23.65 29.60 -5.95
C GLY A 84 -22.76 29.87 -4.72
N GLU A 85 -21.86 28.95 -4.40
CA GLU A 85 -20.99 28.99 -3.23
C GLU A 85 -19.51 29.10 -3.64
N ALA A 86 -18.66 29.48 -2.69
CA ALA A 86 -17.21 29.44 -2.87
C ALA A 86 -16.69 28.00 -3.02
N HIS A 87 -15.48 27.84 -3.56
CA HIS A 87 -14.86 26.53 -3.71
C HIS A 87 -14.71 25.81 -2.34
N SER A 88 -15.11 24.55 -2.28
CA SER A 88 -15.13 23.76 -1.04
C SER A 88 -13.81 23.07 -0.70
N ALA A 89 -12.83 23.09 -1.60
CA ALA A 89 -11.55 22.40 -1.49
C ALA A 89 -10.43 23.14 -2.22
N ASP A 90 -9.19 22.94 -1.78
CA ASP A 90 -8.02 23.38 -2.53
C ASP A 90 -7.76 22.41 -3.67
N VAL A 91 -7.68 22.88 -4.91
CA VAL A 91 -7.42 22.03 -6.08
C VAL A 91 -6.04 22.33 -6.64
N TYR A 92 -5.21 21.29 -6.76
CA TYR A 92 -3.85 21.39 -7.27
C TYR A 92 -3.67 20.51 -8.50
N ALA A 93 -2.74 20.90 -9.37
CA ALA A 93 -2.23 20.03 -10.40
C ALA A 93 -1.33 18.94 -9.79
N VAL A 94 -1.61 17.68 -10.09
CA VAL A 94 -0.74 16.53 -9.75
C VAL A 94 0.44 16.47 -10.70
N ARG A 95 0.24 16.96 -11.93
CA ARG A 95 1.22 17.08 -13.01
C ARG A 95 0.88 18.25 -13.93
N ASP A 96 1.79 18.61 -14.81
CA ASP A 96 1.55 19.63 -15.83
C ASP A 96 0.22 19.34 -16.57
N SER A 97 -0.70 20.30 -16.50
CA SER A 97 -2.09 20.14 -16.92
C SER A 97 -2.51 21.31 -17.80
N VAL A 98 -3.31 21.02 -18.83
CA VAL A 98 -3.96 22.02 -19.67
C VAL A 98 -5.45 21.93 -19.43
N LEU A 99 -6.06 23.04 -19.06
CA LEU A 99 -7.47 23.13 -18.71
C LEU A 99 -8.21 24.03 -19.69
N VAL A 100 -9.46 23.69 -19.99
CA VAL A 100 -10.42 24.61 -20.60
C VAL A 100 -11.14 25.33 -19.46
N ARG A 101 -10.87 26.62 -19.29
CA ARG A 101 -11.54 27.49 -18.33
C ARG A 101 -12.75 28.15 -18.98
N LEU A 102 -13.93 27.89 -18.42
CA LEU A 102 -15.21 28.43 -18.88
C LEU A 102 -15.82 29.30 -17.77
N PRO A 103 -16.41 30.46 -18.07
CA PRO A 103 -17.18 31.22 -17.10
C PRO A 103 -18.42 30.42 -16.64
N SER A 104 -18.71 30.39 -15.34
CA SER A 104 -19.76 29.55 -14.75
C SER A 104 -21.15 29.91 -15.30
N GLU A 105 -21.48 31.20 -15.38
CA GLU A 105 -22.81 31.67 -15.78
C GLU A 105 -23.21 31.25 -17.20
N PRO A 106 -22.40 31.49 -18.26
CA PRO A 106 -22.67 30.97 -19.61
C PRO A 106 -22.83 29.45 -19.70
N VAL A 107 -22.08 28.70 -18.89
CA VAL A 107 -22.20 27.23 -18.83
C VAL A 107 -23.53 26.82 -18.23
N LEU A 108 -23.92 27.43 -17.10
CA LEU A 108 -25.18 27.14 -16.43
C LEU A 108 -26.38 27.53 -17.30
N GLN A 109 -26.35 28.70 -17.96
CA GLN A 109 -27.37 29.12 -18.94
C GLN A 109 -27.49 28.13 -20.11
N SER A 110 -26.36 27.58 -20.56
CA SER A 110 -26.39 26.54 -21.59
C SER A 110 -27.04 25.25 -21.08
N PHE A 111 -26.81 24.84 -19.82
CA PHE A 111 -27.46 23.65 -19.26
C PHE A 111 -28.98 23.76 -19.12
N GLU A 112 -29.53 24.97 -19.01
CA GLU A 112 -30.99 25.18 -19.05
C GLU A 112 -31.60 24.76 -20.39
N GLN A 113 -30.84 24.89 -21.48
CA GLN A 113 -31.26 24.49 -22.83
C GLN A 113 -31.08 22.98 -23.08
N PHE A 114 -30.31 22.29 -22.25
CA PHE A 114 -29.98 20.87 -22.39
C PHE A 114 -30.19 20.11 -21.06
N PRO A 115 -31.45 19.75 -20.70
CA PRO A 115 -31.78 19.13 -19.41
C PRO A 115 -31.01 17.84 -19.08
N GLU A 116 -30.62 17.06 -20.10
CA GLU A 116 -29.79 15.87 -19.90
C GLU A 116 -28.41 16.20 -19.34
N ALA A 117 -27.81 17.32 -19.74
CA ALA A 117 -26.51 17.76 -19.23
C ALA A 117 -26.61 18.15 -17.75
N LEU A 118 -27.69 18.80 -17.34
CA LEU A 118 -27.97 19.11 -15.93
C LEU A 118 -28.09 17.84 -15.08
N LEU A 119 -28.77 16.80 -15.60
CA LEU A 119 -28.84 15.49 -14.94
C LEU A 119 -27.47 14.81 -14.83
N ARG A 120 -26.63 14.88 -15.87
CA ARG A 120 -25.26 14.34 -15.83
C ARG A 120 -24.41 15.05 -14.80
N LEU A 121 -24.46 16.38 -14.76
CA LEU A 121 -23.76 17.20 -13.77
C LEU A 121 -24.22 16.87 -12.34
N THR A 122 -25.52 16.78 -12.12
CA THR A 122 -26.09 16.42 -10.81
C THR A 122 -25.63 15.04 -10.35
N ARG A 123 -25.64 14.04 -11.24
CA ARG A 123 -25.14 12.68 -10.94
C ARG A 123 -23.64 12.69 -10.64
N LEU A 124 -22.86 13.50 -11.33
CA LEU A 124 -21.42 13.65 -11.09
C LEU A 124 -21.15 14.24 -9.70
N ILE A 125 -21.84 15.33 -9.34
CA ILE A 125 -21.74 15.97 -8.02
C ILE A 125 -22.15 14.99 -6.91
N ALA A 126 -23.30 14.32 -7.07
CA ALA A 126 -23.79 13.36 -6.08
C ALA A 126 -22.81 12.18 -5.86
N ARG A 127 -22.15 11.70 -6.93
CA ARG A 127 -21.10 10.68 -6.83
C ARG A 127 -19.89 11.19 -6.04
N ARG A 128 -19.39 12.39 -6.35
CA ARG A 128 -18.25 13.00 -5.65
C ARG A 128 -18.54 13.22 -4.17
N LEU A 129 -19.72 13.75 -3.83
CA LEU A 129 -20.13 13.95 -2.43
C LEU A 129 -20.20 12.62 -1.65
N ARG A 130 -20.76 11.56 -2.26
CA ARG A 130 -20.79 10.22 -1.65
C ARG A 130 -19.39 9.61 -1.48
N GLN A 131 -18.50 9.78 -2.45
CA GLN A 131 -17.12 9.31 -2.36
C GLN A 131 -16.36 10.04 -1.25
N ASN A 132 -16.52 11.37 -1.15
CA ASN A 132 -15.89 12.18 -0.12
C ASN A 132 -16.44 11.87 1.30
N ALA A 133 -17.69 11.42 1.40
CA ALA A 133 -18.34 11.05 2.66
C ALA A 133 -18.01 9.63 3.14
N SER A 134 -17.56 8.72 2.26
CA SER A 134 -17.30 7.33 2.62
C SER A 134 -15.80 7.04 2.72
N PRO A 135 -15.26 6.67 3.91
CA PRO A 135 -13.87 6.24 4.05
C PRO A 135 -13.52 5.03 3.16
N LYS A 136 -14.54 4.26 2.75
CA LYS A 136 -14.41 3.03 1.98
C LYS A 136 -14.19 3.22 0.48
N SER A 137 -14.37 4.43 -0.09
CA SER A 137 -14.25 4.61 -1.54
C SER A 137 -12.84 4.97 -2.03
N GLN A 138 -11.85 4.99 -1.13
CA GLN A 138 -10.46 5.33 -1.48
C GLN A 138 -9.72 4.25 -2.31
N VAL A 139 -10.37 3.14 -2.66
CA VAL A 139 -9.68 1.94 -3.17
C VAL A 139 -10.20 1.51 -4.55
N LYS A 140 -10.31 2.45 -5.50
CA LYS A 140 -10.26 2.11 -6.93
C LYS A 140 -9.02 2.74 -7.56
N VAL A 141 -7.87 2.18 -7.18
CA VAL A 141 -6.58 2.42 -7.81
C VAL A 141 -6.78 2.46 -9.34
N HIS A 142 -6.47 3.62 -9.92
CA HIS A 142 -6.43 3.78 -11.36
C HIS A 142 -5.41 2.79 -11.92
N ARG A 143 -5.90 1.89 -12.77
CA ARG A 143 -5.21 0.67 -13.21
C ARG A 143 -3.97 0.92 -14.08
N ARG A 144 -3.69 2.16 -14.47
CA ARG A 144 -2.55 2.58 -15.31
C ARG A 144 -2.12 4.01 -14.92
N ASN A 145 -1.05 4.11 -14.13
CA ASN A 145 -0.47 5.39 -13.69
C ASN A 145 0.88 5.59 -14.37
N SER A 146 1.19 6.81 -14.79
CA SER A 146 2.49 7.12 -15.37
C SER A 146 3.59 7.02 -14.30
N LEU A 147 4.71 6.41 -14.64
CA LEU A 147 5.83 6.20 -13.74
C LEU A 147 7.02 7.03 -14.23
N ALA A 148 7.73 7.71 -13.33
CA ALA A 148 9.06 8.24 -13.62
C ALA A 148 10.12 7.38 -12.92
N VAL A 149 11.06 6.81 -13.67
CA VAL A 149 12.22 6.10 -13.14
C VAL A 149 13.40 7.07 -13.15
N VAL A 150 13.84 7.46 -11.95
CA VAL A 150 14.79 8.55 -11.76
C VAL A 150 16.01 8.05 -10.99
N PRO A 151 17.24 8.16 -11.53
CA PRO A 151 18.44 7.76 -10.81
C PRO A 151 18.75 8.76 -9.69
N ALA A 152 18.86 8.32 -8.44
CA ALA A 152 19.26 9.21 -7.34
C ALA A 152 20.71 9.69 -7.46
N THR A 153 21.57 8.81 -7.98
CA THR A 153 23.01 9.02 -8.18
C THR A 153 23.37 8.71 -9.64
N PRO A 154 24.47 9.24 -10.18
CA PRO A 154 24.92 8.91 -11.54
C PRO A 154 25.21 7.41 -11.76
N SER A 155 25.55 6.67 -10.69
CA SER A 155 25.80 5.22 -10.68
C SER A 155 24.53 4.38 -10.62
N ALA A 156 23.39 4.96 -10.22
CA ALA A 156 22.16 4.21 -10.05
C ALA A 156 21.68 3.60 -11.39
N PRO A 157 21.39 2.29 -11.44
CA PRO A 157 21.04 1.58 -12.67
C PRO A 157 19.57 1.81 -13.08
N ALA A 158 19.17 3.08 -13.26
CA ALA A 158 17.79 3.46 -13.56
C ALA A 158 17.27 2.86 -14.88
N ARG A 159 18.12 2.75 -15.90
CA ARG A 159 17.75 2.14 -17.19
C ARG A 159 17.40 0.65 -17.02
N GLU A 160 18.22 -0.11 -16.29
CA GLU A 160 17.95 -1.53 -16.01
C GLU A 160 16.62 -1.70 -15.27
N VAL A 161 16.37 -0.84 -14.27
CA VAL A 161 15.11 -0.87 -13.52
C VAL A 161 13.92 -0.53 -14.42
N ALA A 162 14.04 0.48 -15.28
CA ALA A 162 12.98 0.88 -16.18
C ALA A 162 12.65 -0.22 -17.21
N GLU A 163 13.67 -0.87 -17.77
CA GLU A 163 13.52 -1.99 -18.70
C GLU A 163 12.92 -3.23 -18.01
N GLY A 164 13.37 -3.57 -16.80
CA GLY A 164 12.81 -4.67 -16.00
C GLY A 164 11.34 -4.45 -15.66
N LEU A 165 10.97 -3.23 -15.24
CA LEU A 165 9.57 -2.86 -14.99
C LEU A 165 8.75 -2.82 -16.27
N HIS A 166 9.30 -2.31 -17.37
CA HIS A 166 8.62 -2.29 -18.68
C HIS A 166 8.28 -3.70 -19.13
N ALA A 167 9.21 -4.66 -19.02
CA ALA A 167 8.97 -6.06 -19.39
C ALA A 167 7.84 -6.69 -18.58
N CYS A 168 7.80 -6.46 -17.26
CA CYS A 168 6.74 -7.00 -16.40
C CYS A 168 5.39 -6.29 -16.59
N LEU A 169 5.38 -4.96 -16.71
CA LEU A 169 4.15 -4.19 -16.89
C LEU A 169 3.51 -4.46 -18.26
N SER A 170 4.32 -4.69 -19.29
CA SER A 170 3.87 -5.09 -20.63
C SER A 170 3.12 -6.43 -20.64
N GLN A 171 3.36 -7.31 -19.66
CA GLN A 171 2.61 -8.56 -19.50
C GLN A 171 1.24 -8.34 -18.84
N LEU A 172 1.07 -7.25 -18.07
CA LEU A 172 -0.17 -6.91 -17.37
C LEU A 172 -1.07 -5.95 -18.18
N GLY A 173 -0.53 -5.32 -19.22
CA GLY A 173 -1.22 -4.41 -20.13
C GLY A 173 -0.23 -3.63 -21.00
N ASP A 174 -0.70 -2.72 -21.85
CA ASP A 174 0.19 -1.94 -22.71
C ASP A 174 1.02 -0.96 -21.89
N ALA A 175 2.35 -1.12 -21.93
CA ALA A 175 3.31 -0.23 -21.29
C ALA A 175 4.35 0.23 -22.31
N GLN A 176 4.77 1.49 -22.21
CA GLN A 176 5.77 2.08 -23.10
C GLN A 176 6.86 2.78 -22.31
N LEU A 177 8.11 2.37 -22.55
CA LEU A 177 9.28 3.06 -22.06
C LEU A 177 9.50 4.33 -22.89
N VAL A 178 9.55 5.48 -22.22
CA VAL A 178 9.74 6.80 -22.82
C VAL A 178 11.05 7.38 -22.31
N ASP A 179 12.07 7.35 -23.15
CA ASP A 179 13.38 7.97 -22.90
C ASP A 179 13.66 9.10 -23.90
N MET A 180 14.79 9.78 -23.75
CA MET A 180 15.12 10.89 -24.65
C MET A 180 15.28 10.43 -26.11
N ASN A 181 15.73 9.20 -26.35
CA ASN A 181 15.91 8.69 -27.72
C ASN A 181 14.56 8.55 -28.44
N LEU A 182 13.53 8.03 -27.75
CA LEU A 182 12.18 7.95 -28.30
C LEU A 182 11.64 9.34 -28.65
N ILE A 183 11.85 10.31 -27.75
CA ILE A 183 11.44 11.69 -27.98
C ILE A 183 12.18 12.29 -29.18
N GLU A 184 13.50 12.13 -29.28
CA GLU A 184 14.27 12.65 -30.42
C GLU A 184 13.87 12.03 -31.76
N GLN A 185 13.35 10.80 -31.77
CA GLN A 185 12.81 10.16 -32.98
C GLN A 185 11.40 10.65 -33.35
N ALA A 186 10.62 11.12 -32.38
CA ALA A 186 9.25 11.59 -32.60
C ALA A 186 9.16 13.03 -33.13
N PHE A 187 10.26 13.80 -33.08
CA PHE A 187 10.31 15.22 -33.45
C PHE A 187 11.41 15.51 -34.49
N ASP A 188 11.11 16.40 -35.44
CA ASP A 188 12.06 16.85 -36.47
C ASP A 188 13.19 17.72 -35.89
N ALA A 189 14.23 17.98 -36.68
CA ALA A 189 15.45 18.67 -36.23
C ALA A 189 15.20 20.07 -35.64
N ASP A 190 14.26 20.83 -36.21
CA ASP A 190 13.89 22.17 -35.74
C ASP A 190 13.11 22.11 -34.42
N ASP A 191 12.20 21.15 -34.28
CA ASP A 191 11.46 20.91 -33.03
C ASP A 191 12.40 20.45 -31.90
N ARG A 192 13.40 19.60 -32.21
CA ARG A 192 14.43 19.18 -31.24
C ARG A 192 15.25 20.36 -30.72
N LYS A 193 15.59 21.32 -31.60
CA LYS A 193 16.35 22.52 -31.22
C LYS A 193 15.49 23.47 -30.37
N ALA A 194 14.21 23.61 -30.71
CA ALA A 194 13.24 24.40 -29.94
C ALA A 194 12.94 23.77 -28.56
N MET A 195 12.84 22.44 -28.44
CA MET A 195 12.66 21.74 -27.16
C MET A 195 13.83 21.96 -26.19
N ARG A 196 15.04 22.16 -26.72
CA ARG A 196 16.22 22.51 -25.94
C ARG A 196 16.25 24.00 -25.55
N ALA A 197 15.49 24.86 -26.23
CA ALA A 197 15.64 26.32 -26.18
C ALA A 197 14.41 27.12 -25.67
N ASP A 198 13.16 26.64 -25.75
CA ASP A 198 11.97 27.51 -25.64
C ASP A 198 10.68 26.87 -25.05
N ALA A 199 9.74 27.71 -24.57
CA ALA A 199 8.49 27.33 -23.89
C ALA A 199 7.39 26.79 -24.84
N ILE A 200 7.38 27.19 -26.11
CA ILE A 200 6.38 26.74 -27.11
C ILE A 200 6.60 25.26 -27.47
N ALA A 201 7.85 24.82 -27.55
CA ALA A 201 8.20 23.42 -27.77
C ALA A 201 7.86 22.53 -26.55
N ALA A 202 7.85 23.12 -25.35
CA ALA A 202 7.40 22.42 -24.14
C ALA A 202 5.92 22.03 -24.22
N ARG A 203 5.08 22.83 -24.91
CA ARG A 203 3.65 22.52 -25.11
C ARG A 203 3.43 21.33 -26.05
N ARG A 204 4.10 21.29 -27.20
CA ARG A 204 4.03 20.13 -28.12
C ARG A 204 4.50 18.83 -27.47
N LEU A 205 5.57 18.90 -26.68
CA LEU A 205 6.03 17.76 -25.88
C LEU A 205 4.97 17.33 -24.86
N ILE A 206 4.35 18.26 -24.13
CA ILE A 206 3.23 17.96 -23.22
C ILE A 206 2.08 17.29 -23.97
N GLU A 207 1.70 17.81 -25.14
CA GLU A 207 0.65 17.22 -25.96
C GLU A 207 1.01 15.79 -26.40
N TYR A 208 2.25 15.54 -26.83
CA TYR A 208 2.73 14.21 -27.20
C TYR A 208 2.72 13.24 -26.01
N LEU A 209 3.30 13.62 -24.87
CA LEU A 209 3.34 12.78 -23.67
C LEU A 209 1.93 12.45 -23.16
N ASN A 210 1.01 13.41 -23.23
CA ASN A 210 -0.40 13.19 -22.88
C ASN A 210 -1.15 12.35 -23.94
N ALA A 211 -0.76 12.43 -25.22
CA ALA A 211 -1.35 11.60 -26.26
C ALA A 211 -0.99 10.13 -26.09
N LEU A 212 0.23 9.81 -25.62
CA LEU A 212 0.61 8.44 -25.26
C LEU A 212 -0.30 7.86 -24.19
N GLU A 213 -0.62 8.64 -23.17
CA GLU A 213 -1.51 8.21 -22.08
C GLU A 213 -2.98 8.09 -22.50
N ALA A 214 -3.41 8.88 -23.48
CA ALA A 214 -4.78 8.81 -24.00
C ALA A 214 -5.05 7.52 -24.78
N GLN A 215 -4.01 6.79 -25.19
CA GLN A 215 -4.09 5.52 -25.92
C GLN A 215 -4.20 4.29 -24.99
N ASP A 216 -4.54 4.49 -23.72
CA ASP A 216 -4.59 3.44 -22.69
C ASP A 216 -3.21 2.77 -22.44
N VAL A 217 -2.13 3.37 -22.91
CA VAL A 217 -0.75 2.92 -22.66
C VAL A 217 -0.26 3.47 -21.32
N GLN A 218 0.41 2.65 -20.52
CA GLN A 218 1.10 3.09 -19.30
C GLN A 218 2.51 3.59 -19.62
N PRO A 219 2.79 4.91 -19.58
CA PRO A 219 4.11 5.41 -19.86
C PRO A 219 5.05 5.23 -18.65
N ILE A 220 6.29 4.85 -18.94
CA ILE A 220 7.40 4.75 -18.01
C ILE A 220 8.46 5.74 -18.49
N TYR A 221 8.51 6.92 -17.87
CA TYR A 221 9.49 7.95 -18.20
C TYR A 221 10.83 7.60 -17.57
N LEU A 222 11.85 7.37 -18.40
CA LEU A 222 13.22 7.17 -17.94
C LEU A 222 13.95 8.51 -17.94
N ALA A 223 14.38 8.97 -16.76
CA ALA A 223 15.22 10.15 -16.61
C ALA A 223 16.70 9.79 -16.76
N ASP A 224 17.12 9.37 -17.96
CA ASP A 224 18.51 9.08 -18.29
C ASP A 224 19.26 10.31 -18.82
N GLY A 225 20.60 10.27 -18.75
CA GLY A 225 21.45 11.17 -19.57
C GLY A 225 21.86 12.51 -18.98
N GLY A 226 21.85 12.73 -17.65
CA GLY A 226 22.45 13.92 -17.03
C GLY A 226 21.79 15.27 -17.36
N LEU A 227 20.72 15.28 -18.16
CA LEU A 227 19.97 16.48 -18.53
C LEU A 227 18.92 16.78 -17.46
N GLN A 228 19.25 17.68 -16.54
CA GLN A 228 18.39 18.12 -15.44
C GLN A 228 16.97 18.54 -15.88
N ARG A 229 16.81 19.10 -17.09
CA ARG A 229 15.51 19.52 -17.63
C ARG A 229 14.58 18.34 -17.95
N TRP A 230 15.11 17.27 -18.55
CA TRP A 230 14.32 16.08 -18.87
C TRP A 230 13.87 15.36 -17.61
N ALA A 231 14.79 15.17 -16.65
CA ALA A 231 14.45 14.55 -15.39
C ALA A 231 13.36 15.30 -14.62
N ARG A 232 13.45 16.65 -14.57
CA ARG A 232 12.37 17.49 -14.01
C ARG A 232 11.04 17.29 -14.73
N ARG A 233 11.06 17.14 -16.06
CA ARG A 233 9.86 16.85 -16.85
C ARG A 233 9.28 15.47 -16.52
N CYS A 234 10.10 14.43 -16.45
CA CYS A 234 9.66 13.09 -16.05
C CYS A 234 8.97 13.14 -14.69
N MET A 235 9.59 13.78 -13.70
CA MET A 235 9.03 13.95 -12.36
C MET A 235 7.73 14.76 -12.35
N ALA A 236 7.66 15.83 -13.15
CA ALA A 236 6.48 16.68 -13.25
C ALA A 236 5.29 16.00 -13.96
N GLN A 237 5.54 15.08 -14.90
CA GLN A 237 4.50 14.40 -15.69
C GLN A 237 4.01 13.08 -15.05
N ALA A 238 4.81 12.49 -14.16
CA ALA A 238 4.52 11.19 -13.55
C ALA A 238 3.48 11.26 -12.43
N ASP A 239 2.64 10.23 -12.33
CA ASP A 239 1.75 9.98 -11.20
C ASP A 239 2.48 9.39 -9.98
N ARG A 240 3.67 8.82 -10.20
CA ARG A 240 4.51 8.21 -9.18
C ARG A 240 5.96 8.28 -9.61
N ILE A 241 6.83 8.66 -8.69
CA ILE A 241 8.27 8.76 -8.92
C ILE A 241 8.95 7.57 -8.25
N LEU A 242 9.67 6.78 -9.04
CA LEU A 242 10.49 5.67 -8.63
C LEU A 242 11.94 6.14 -8.60
N LEU A 243 12.43 6.49 -7.41
CA LEU A 243 13.80 6.95 -7.24
C LEU A 243 14.71 5.74 -7.04
N VAL A 244 15.61 5.51 -8.00
CA VAL A 244 16.49 4.34 -8.05
C VAL A 244 17.79 4.65 -7.31
N ILE A 245 18.18 3.77 -6.40
CA ILE A 245 19.47 3.81 -5.71
C ILE A 245 20.19 2.48 -5.91
N ASP A 246 21.52 2.52 -6.01
CA ASP A 246 22.33 1.32 -5.82
C ASP A 246 22.56 1.11 -4.32
N ALA A 247 22.46 -0.12 -3.82
CA ALA A 247 22.70 -0.41 -2.40
C ALA A 247 24.12 -0.05 -1.93
N ARG A 248 25.07 0.15 -2.86
CA ARG A 248 26.44 0.61 -2.58
C ARG A 248 26.55 2.13 -2.47
N ASP A 249 25.51 2.87 -2.84
CA ASP A 249 25.50 4.33 -2.70
C ASP A 249 25.42 4.71 -1.21
N THR A 250 26.41 5.48 -0.75
CA THR A 250 26.60 5.78 0.67
C THR A 250 25.95 7.08 1.13
N GLU A 251 25.66 8.01 0.22
CA GLU A 251 25.10 9.32 0.58
C GLU A 251 23.83 9.68 -0.20
N PRO A 252 22.76 10.12 0.50
CA PRO A 252 21.54 10.63 -0.11
C PRO A 252 21.70 12.09 -0.56
N HIS A 253 22.76 12.37 -1.33
CA HIS A 253 23.06 13.68 -1.91
C HIS A 253 23.31 13.56 -3.40
N GLY A 254 22.90 14.58 -4.14
CA GLY A 254 23.12 14.65 -5.57
C GLY A 254 22.17 15.61 -6.24
N GLU A 255 22.57 16.10 -7.41
CA GLU A 255 21.79 17.07 -8.18
C GLU A 255 20.37 16.58 -8.49
N MET A 256 20.17 15.26 -8.64
CA MET A 256 18.84 14.72 -8.94
C MET A 256 17.89 14.78 -7.73
N ILE A 257 18.40 14.59 -6.52
CA ILE A 257 17.61 14.72 -5.28
C ILE A 257 17.22 16.18 -5.08
N GLU A 258 18.15 17.10 -5.33
CA GLU A 258 17.87 18.53 -5.31
C GLU A 258 16.86 18.92 -6.40
N ALA A 259 16.97 18.35 -7.59
CA ALA A 259 16.00 18.56 -8.68
C ALA A 259 14.61 18.02 -8.32
N LEU A 260 14.52 16.87 -7.64
CA LEU A 260 13.26 16.33 -7.12
C LEU A 260 12.63 17.29 -6.11
N GLN A 261 13.41 17.76 -5.12
CA GLN A 261 12.94 18.70 -4.11
C GLN A 261 12.53 20.05 -4.71
N ALA A 262 13.28 20.55 -5.70
CA ALA A 262 12.98 21.79 -6.40
C ALA A 262 11.87 21.68 -7.45
N SER A 263 11.47 20.46 -7.85
CA SER A 263 10.47 20.25 -8.90
C SER A 263 9.06 20.69 -8.51
N GLY A 264 8.77 20.77 -7.20
CA GLY A 264 7.41 20.99 -6.70
C GLY A 264 6.45 19.83 -6.96
N ALA A 265 6.93 18.69 -7.49
CA ALA A 265 6.10 17.53 -7.79
C ALA A 265 5.43 17.01 -6.51
N ARG A 266 4.10 16.83 -6.58
CA ARG A 266 3.30 16.23 -5.49
C ARG A 266 3.05 14.73 -5.68
N ALA A 267 3.65 14.14 -6.71
CA ALA A 267 3.57 12.71 -6.95
C ALA A 267 4.24 11.95 -5.81
N PRO A 268 3.66 10.84 -5.31
CA PRO A 268 4.31 10.00 -4.32
C PRO A 268 5.66 9.48 -4.83
N VAL A 269 6.67 9.57 -3.97
CA VAL A 269 8.01 9.05 -4.21
C VAL A 269 8.15 7.69 -3.53
N ASP A 270 8.61 6.69 -4.27
CA ASP A 270 8.95 5.36 -3.77
C ASP A 270 10.40 5.03 -4.16
N LEU A 271 11.18 4.42 -3.25
CA LEU A 271 12.56 4.02 -3.54
C LEU A 271 12.61 2.66 -4.24
N ILE A 272 13.43 2.52 -5.27
CA ILE A 272 13.86 1.22 -5.81
C ILE A 272 15.33 1.02 -5.46
N ILE A 273 15.59 0.08 -4.57
CA ILE A 273 16.93 -0.23 -4.07
C ILE A 273 17.45 -1.44 -4.84
N VAL A 274 18.41 -1.19 -5.74
CA VAL A 274 19.06 -2.26 -6.49
C VAL A 274 20.12 -2.89 -5.59
N ARG A 275 19.88 -4.14 -5.17
CA ARG A 275 20.70 -4.86 -4.19
C ARG A 275 20.96 -6.28 -4.62
N GLY A 276 22.20 -6.57 -5.01
CA GLY A 276 22.68 -7.91 -5.30
C GLY A 276 22.60 -8.87 -4.09
N GLU A 277 22.83 -10.16 -4.33
CA GLU A 277 22.98 -11.12 -3.24
C GLU A 277 24.27 -10.87 -2.45
N GLY A 278 24.19 -10.98 -1.12
CA GLY A 278 25.32 -10.70 -0.23
C GLY A 278 25.67 -9.21 -0.04
N VAL A 279 25.07 -8.28 -0.79
CA VAL A 279 25.30 -6.85 -0.63
C VAL A 279 24.59 -6.34 0.63
N ALA A 280 25.31 -5.57 1.44
CA ALA A 280 24.79 -4.97 2.66
C ALA A 280 23.59 -4.04 2.36
N THR A 281 22.72 -3.89 3.36
CA THR A 281 21.59 -2.97 3.27
C THR A 281 22.08 -1.53 3.41
N PRO A 282 21.68 -0.59 2.53
CA PRO A 282 21.98 0.82 2.71
C PRO A 282 21.17 1.42 3.88
N ASP A 283 21.43 2.66 4.26
CA ASP A 283 20.62 3.40 5.23
C ASP A 283 19.25 3.79 4.63
N VAL A 284 18.33 2.82 4.60
CA VAL A 284 17.00 2.95 4.00
C VAL A 284 16.21 4.10 4.63
N LEU A 285 16.28 4.26 5.95
CA LEU A 285 15.53 5.30 6.64
C LEU A 285 16.10 6.69 6.37
N GLY A 286 17.43 6.84 6.32
CA GLY A 286 18.08 8.07 5.88
C GLY A 286 17.70 8.45 4.46
N TRP A 287 17.74 7.50 3.53
CA TRP A 287 17.28 7.71 2.15
C TRP A 287 15.81 8.14 2.08
N ARG A 288 14.91 7.46 2.80
CA ARG A 288 13.49 7.81 2.84
C ARG A 288 13.24 9.20 3.41
N LEU A 289 13.89 9.55 4.52
CA LEU A 289 13.74 10.85 5.16
C LEU A 289 14.16 11.99 4.21
N ARG A 290 15.30 11.82 3.51
CA ARG A 290 15.86 12.85 2.63
C ARG A 290 15.08 13.06 1.33
N THR A 291 14.50 11.99 0.82
CA THR A 291 13.78 12.00 -0.47
C THR A 291 12.27 12.19 -0.30
N GLY A 292 11.77 12.12 0.94
CA GLY A 292 10.33 12.10 1.21
C GLY A 292 9.66 10.79 0.78
N ALA A 293 10.43 9.73 0.52
CA ALA A 293 9.90 8.48 -0.01
C ALA A 293 9.00 7.76 1.01
N ARG A 294 7.76 7.51 0.61
CA ARG A 294 6.75 6.86 1.45
C ARG A 294 6.97 5.36 1.56
N SER A 295 7.62 4.73 0.58
CA SER A 295 7.94 3.31 0.59
C SER A 295 9.25 3.00 -0.13
N HIS A 296 9.72 1.77 -0.02
CA HIS A 296 10.91 1.27 -0.69
C HIS A 296 10.69 -0.16 -1.15
N PHE A 297 11.39 -0.55 -2.20
CA PHE A 297 11.39 -1.89 -2.77
C PHE A 297 12.82 -2.33 -3.03
N TYR A 298 13.06 -3.64 -2.99
CA TYR A 298 14.33 -4.22 -3.38
C TYR A 298 14.21 -4.95 -4.70
N VAL A 299 15.18 -4.76 -5.58
CA VAL A 299 15.32 -5.55 -6.80
C VAL A 299 16.75 -6.05 -6.93
N ARG A 300 16.92 -7.33 -7.28
CA ARG A 300 18.21 -7.86 -7.72
C ARG A 300 18.41 -7.54 -9.20
N PRO A 301 19.65 -7.19 -9.60
CA PRO A 301 19.97 -7.04 -11.01
C PRO A 301 19.57 -8.29 -11.80
N LYS A 302 18.92 -8.10 -12.94
CA LYS A 302 18.48 -9.17 -13.86
C LYS A 302 17.60 -10.28 -13.24
N HIS A 303 16.90 -10.01 -12.14
CA HIS A 303 15.99 -10.98 -11.51
C HIS A 303 14.52 -10.64 -11.79
N PRO A 304 13.85 -11.26 -12.78
CA PRO A 304 12.52 -10.84 -13.22
C PRO A 304 11.44 -10.94 -12.13
N ASP A 305 11.55 -11.91 -11.20
CA ASP A 305 10.54 -12.06 -10.13
C ASP A 305 10.47 -10.86 -9.18
N ASP A 306 11.62 -10.19 -8.95
CA ASP A 306 11.66 -9.02 -8.08
C ASP A 306 10.93 -7.84 -8.77
N TYR A 307 11.19 -7.64 -10.06
CA TYR A 307 10.47 -6.64 -10.88
C TYR A 307 8.98 -6.96 -11.01
N ALA A 308 8.62 -8.24 -11.15
CA ALA A 308 7.23 -8.67 -11.22
C ALA A 308 6.48 -8.36 -9.91
N SER A 309 7.13 -8.56 -8.76
CA SER A 309 6.57 -8.18 -7.45
C SER A 309 6.36 -6.67 -7.35
N VAL A 310 7.34 -5.87 -7.75
CA VAL A 310 7.21 -4.41 -7.75
C VAL A 310 6.10 -3.97 -8.71
N ALA A 311 6.04 -4.50 -9.93
CA ALA A 311 5.01 -4.18 -10.91
C ALA A 311 3.59 -4.49 -10.39
N ARG A 312 3.38 -5.65 -9.77
CA ARG A 312 2.10 -5.98 -9.12
C ARG A 312 1.75 -4.99 -8.02
N GLN A 313 2.66 -4.71 -7.10
CA GLN A 313 2.44 -3.77 -5.99
C GLN A 313 2.20 -2.34 -6.46
N LEU A 314 2.86 -1.90 -7.55
CA LEU A 314 2.68 -0.55 -8.09
C LEU A 314 1.32 -0.38 -8.77
N THR A 315 0.77 -1.45 -9.32
CA THR A 315 -0.50 -1.47 -10.06
C THR A 315 -1.71 -1.94 -9.24
N GLY A 316 -1.56 -2.13 -7.93
CA GLY A 316 -2.65 -2.57 -7.05
C GLY A 316 -3.02 -4.06 -7.22
N ARG A 317 -2.08 -4.88 -7.70
CA ARG A 317 -2.21 -6.33 -7.89
C ARG A 317 -1.28 -7.13 -6.98
N GLY A 318 -0.54 -6.47 -6.10
CA GLY A 318 0.37 -7.11 -5.16
C GLY A 318 -0.41 -7.89 -4.11
N VAL A 319 -0.11 -9.18 -3.98
CA VAL A 319 -0.79 -10.05 -3.01
C VAL A 319 -0.23 -9.81 -1.62
N GLY A 320 -1.06 -9.27 -0.73
CA GLY A 320 -0.75 -9.08 0.68
C GLY A 320 -1.14 -10.30 1.51
N LEU A 321 -0.20 -10.89 2.23
CA LEU A 321 -0.43 -12.00 3.16
C LEU A 321 -0.50 -11.51 4.60
N VAL A 322 -1.62 -11.74 5.28
CA VAL A 322 -1.82 -11.41 6.69
C VAL A 322 -1.90 -12.69 7.51
N LEU A 323 -1.00 -12.83 8.49
CA LEU A 323 -0.92 -14.00 9.37
C LEU A 323 -1.38 -13.62 10.79
N GLY A 324 -2.48 -14.22 11.24
CA GLY A 324 -3.05 -13.94 12.55
C GLY A 324 -2.30 -14.56 13.74
N GLY A 325 -2.57 -14.05 14.94
CA GLY A 325 -2.01 -14.55 16.20
C GLY A 325 -2.81 -15.73 16.79
N GLY A 326 -2.13 -16.69 17.42
CA GLY A 326 -2.79 -17.86 18.02
C GLY A 326 -1.89 -18.94 18.63
N GLY A 327 -0.69 -18.61 19.11
CA GLY A 327 0.22 -19.58 19.73
C GLY A 327 0.55 -20.77 18.82
N ALA A 328 0.48 -22.00 19.35
CA ALA A 328 0.74 -23.26 18.62
C ALA A 328 -0.13 -23.42 17.37
N ARG A 329 -1.35 -22.87 17.36
CA ARG A 329 -2.23 -22.90 16.19
C ARG A 329 -1.65 -22.17 14.99
N GLY A 330 -0.73 -21.23 15.23
CA GLY A 330 0.00 -20.52 14.18
C GLY A 330 0.82 -21.43 13.26
N PHE A 331 1.11 -22.68 13.65
CA PHE A 331 1.72 -23.65 12.72
C PHE A 331 0.88 -23.90 11.46
N ALA A 332 -0.44 -23.63 11.51
CA ALA A 332 -1.30 -23.71 10.34
C ALA A 332 -0.87 -22.75 9.22
N HIS A 333 -0.20 -21.64 9.57
CA HIS A 333 0.36 -20.71 8.58
C HIS A 333 1.41 -21.38 7.69
N ILE A 334 2.18 -22.34 8.22
CA ILE A 334 3.18 -23.07 7.42
C ILE A 334 2.47 -23.92 6.35
N GLY A 335 1.36 -24.59 6.70
CA GLY A 335 0.52 -25.31 5.75
C GLY A 335 -0.07 -24.41 4.67
N LEU A 336 -0.49 -23.18 5.03
CA LEU A 336 -0.91 -22.17 4.06
C LEU A 336 0.22 -21.78 3.10
N LEU A 337 1.43 -21.54 3.61
CA LEU A 337 2.58 -21.19 2.77
C LEU A 337 2.87 -22.28 1.72
N HIS A 338 2.75 -23.56 2.10
CA HIS A 338 2.85 -24.67 1.15
C HIS A 338 1.79 -24.59 0.05
N ALA A 339 0.52 -24.35 0.42
CA ALA A 339 -0.57 -24.25 -0.55
C ALA A 339 -0.38 -23.06 -1.51
N LEU A 340 0.03 -21.89 -1.00
CA LEU A 340 0.32 -20.71 -1.82
C LEU A 340 1.46 -20.98 -2.82
N ARG A 341 2.54 -21.64 -2.38
CA ARG A 341 3.65 -22.05 -3.25
C ARG A 341 3.18 -23.02 -4.34
N ASP A 342 2.47 -24.07 -3.98
CA ASP A 342 2.06 -25.12 -4.91
C ASP A 342 1.05 -24.58 -5.95
N LEU A 343 0.20 -23.63 -5.56
CA LEU A 343 -0.70 -22.92 -6.47
C LEU A 343 -0.03 -21.77 -7.24
N ARG A 344 1.25 -21.47 -6.96
CA ARG A 344 2.01 -20.35 -7.54
C ARG A 344 1.31 -19.00 -7.33
N ILE A 345 0.70 -18.81 -6.16
CA ILE A 345 0.15 -17.53 -5.75
C ILE A 345 1.31 -16.70 -5.16
N PRO A 346 1.65 -15.53 -5.73
CA PRO A 346 2.76 -14.73 -5.23
C PRO A 346 2.44 -14.17 -3.83
N ILE A 347 3.49 -13.84 -3.08
CA ILE A 347 3.38 -13.13 -1.81
C ILE A 347 4.30 -11.91 -1.91
N ASP A 348 3.69 -10.73 -2.03
CA ASP A 348 4.41 -9.48 -2.31
C ASP A 348 4.61 -8.62 -1.06
N VAL A 349 3.69 -8.72 -0.09
CA VAL A 349 3.73 -8.01 1.20
C VAL A 349 3.29 -8.94 2.32
N VAL A 350 3.92 -8.87 3.48
CA VAL A 350 3.59 -9.74 4.62
C VAL A 350 3.29 -8.91 5.87
N GLY A 351 2.21 -9.23 6.57
CA GLY A 351 1.83 -8.62 7.83
C GLY A 351 1.49 -9.68 8.86
N GLY A 352 1.80 -9.46 10.14
CA GLY A 352 1.48 -10.46 11.15
C GLY A 352 1.32 -9.96 12.59
N SER A 353 0.69 -10.81 13.41
CA SER A 353 0.50 -10.59 14.84
C SER A 353 0.92 -11.84 15.62
N SER A 354 1.70 -11.70 16.69
CA SER A 354 2.18 -12.80 17.52
C SER A 354 2.89 -13.89 16.69
N MET A 355 2.45 -15.14 16.76
CA MET A 355 3.02 -16.22 15.94
C MET A 355 2.99 -15.92 14.42
N GLY A 356 1.99 -15.17 13.95
CA GLY A 356 1.94 -14.71 12.57
C GLY A 356 3.03 -13.69 12.24
N ALA A 357 3.43 -12.85 13.20
CA ALA A 357 4.58 -11.96 13.04
C ALA A 357 5.88 -12.75 12.89
N PHE A 358 6.09 -13.78 13.71
CA PHE A 358 7.26 -14.65 13.62
C PHE A 358 7.39 -15.36 12.27
N PHE A 359 6.34 -16.06 11.81
CA PHE A 359 6.37 -16.74 10.52
C PHE A 359 6.44 -15.77 9.34
N GLY A 360 5.76 -14.63 9.44
CA GLY A 360 5.84 -13.59 8.43
C GLY A 360 7.25 -13.01 8.31
N ALA A 361 7.95 -12.83 9.42
CA ALA A 361 9.33 -12.34 9.42
C ALA A 361 10.30 -13.36 8.81
N LEU A 362 10.20 -14.64 9.18
CA LEU A 362 11.03 -15.69 8.58
C LEU A 362 10.87 -15.73 7.05
N LEU A 363 9.62 -15.69 6.59
CA LEU A 363 9.30 -15.60 5.17
C LEU A 363 9.94 -14.35 4.56
N SER A 364 9.71 -13.16 5.11
CA SER A 364 10.23 -11.90 4.57
C SER A 364 11.76 -11.76 4.63
N SER A 365 12.43 -12.44 5.55
CA SER A 365 13.90 -12.60 5.62
C SER A 365 14.46 -13.55 4.56
N GLY A 366 13.61 -14.26 3.81
CA GLY A 366 14.03 -15.12 2.71
C GLY A 366 14.14 -16.61 3.04
N HIS A 367 13.70 -17.05 4.23
CA HIS A 367 13.73 -18.47 4.59
C HIS A 367 12.76 -19.27 3.71
N GLY A 368 13.20 -20.44 3.25
CA GLY A 368 12.34 -21.40 2.57
C GLY A 368 11.32 -22.02 3.54
N ILE A 369 10.24 -22.57 3.00
CA ILE A 369 9.15 -23.15 3.83
C ILE A 369 9.66 -24.30 4.72
N GLU A 370 10.59 -25.11 4.22
CA GLU A 370 11.22 -26.19 5.00
C GLU A 370 12.09 -25.64 6.13
N ASP A 371 12.83 -24.54 5.90
CA ASP A 371 13.58 -23.86 6.96
C ASP A 371 12.65 -23.29 8.02
N ILE A 372 11.53 -22.69 7.59
CA ILE A 372 10.50 -22.18 8.50
C ILE A 372 9.99 -23.32 9.38
N ARG A 373 9.66 -24.49 8.79
CA ARG A 373 9.21 -25.67 9.52
C ARG A 373 10.25 -26.18 10.51
N ARG A 374 11.52 -26.28 10.08
CA ARG A 374 12.63 -26.71 10.93
C ARG A 374 12.85 -25.76 12.11
N ILE A 375 12.93 -24.46 11.85
CA ILE A 375 13.09 -23.42 12.87
C ILE A 375 11.90 -23.44 13.85
N ALA A 376 10.67 -23.61 13.35
CA ALA A 376 9.48 -23.71 14.19
C ALA A 376 9.56 -24.90 15.16
N ARG A 377 9.96 -26.06 14.65
CA ARG A 377 10.11 -27.29 15.43
C ARG A 377 11.20 -27.16 16.49
N ASP A 378 12.37 -26.68 16.09
CA ASP A 378 13.51 -26.42 16.98
C ASP A 378 13.11 -25.46 18.12
N THR A 379 12.46 -24.34 17.76
CA THR A 379 12.14 -23.25 18.69
C THR A 379 11.09 -23.64 19.74
N PHE A 380 9.99 -24.27 19.31
CA PHE A 380 8.81 -24.47 20.15
C PHE A 380 8.59 -25.91 20.62
N VAL A 381 9.17 -26.91 19.95
CA VAL A 381 8.94 -28.32 20.26
C VAL A 381 10.16 -28.95 20.93
N GLU A 382 11.36 -28.76 20.36
CA GLU A 382 12.57 -29.45 20.80
C GLU A 382 13.25 -28.74 21.98
N HIS A 383 13.56 -27.45 21.84
CA HIS A 383 14.34 -26.70 22.84
C HIS A 383 13.48 -25.86 23.80
N ASN A 384 12.23 -25.56 23.42
CA ASN A 384 11.25 -24.78 24.21
C ASN A 384 11.87 -23.58 24.94
N TYR A 385 12.26 -22.55 24.17
CA TYR A 385 12.95 -21.36 24.68
C TYR A 385 12.11 -20.46 25.61
N LEU A 386 10.86 -20.83 25.90
CA LEU A 386 9.94 -20.13 26.80
C LEU A 386 9.99 -20.64 28.26
N ASN A 387 11.02 -21.40 28.62
CA ASN A 387 11.14 -22.05 29.94
C ASN A 387 12.00 -21.29 30.98
N ASP A 388 12.18 -19.97 30.84
CA ASP A 388 12.99 -19.15 31.76
C ASP A 388 12.17 -18.51 32.90
N TYR A 389 11.63 -19.37 33.77
CA TYR A 389 10.70 -19.04 34.86
C TYR A 389 11.28 -18.13 35.96
N VAL A 390 10.43 -17.28 36.55
CA VAL A 390 10.74 -16.38 37.68
C VAL A 390 9.61 -16.33 38.72
N LEU A 391 9.95 -15.95 39.97
CA LEU A 391 8.95 -15.60 40.99
C LEU A 391 8.25 -14.29 40.55
N PRO A 392 6.91 -14.25 40.45
CA PRO A 392 6.26 -13.20 39.65
C PRO A 392 6.09 -11.91 40.46
N SER A 393 6.85 -10.87 40.08
CA SER A 393 6.49 -9.46 40.39
C SER A 393 5.94 -8.72 39.16
N VAL A 394 6.22 -9.22 37.95
CA VAL A 394 5.82 -8.60 36.66
C VAL A 394 5.33 -9.64 35.63
N ALA A 395 6.00 -10.80 35.50
CA ALA A 395 5.69 -11.84 34.52
C ALA A 395 6.15 -13.23 35.00
N LEU A 396 5.67 -14.31 34.37
CA LEU A 396 6.03 -15.70 34.71
C LEU A 396 7.41 -16.13 34.18
N ILE A 397 7.84 -15.56 33.05
CA ILE A 397 9.13 -15.86 32.42
C ILE A 397 9.93 -14.57 32.16
N ARG A 398 11.26 -14.67 32.04
CA ARG A 398 12.10 -13.50 31.70
C ARG A 398 12.06 -13.17 30.20
N GLY A 399 11.79 -14.15 29.34
CA GLY A 399 11.83 -14.01 27.88
C GLY A 399 13.23 -13.78 27.29
N ARG A 400 14.29 -13.76 28.10
CA ARG A 400 15.66 -13.46 27.66
C ARG A 400 16.23 -14.56 26.79
N LYS A 401 15.85 -15.82 27.04
CA LYS A 401 16.26 -16.94 26.18
C LYS A 401 15.63 -16.81 24.79
N PHE A 402 14.34 -16.52 24.74
CA PHE A 402 13.61 -16.36 23.50
C PHE A 402 14.10 -15.16 22.67
N VAL A 403 14.31 -13.99 23.28
CA VAL A 403 14.87 -12.81 22.58
C VAL A 403 16.26 -13.10 22.00
N ARG A 404 17.13 -13.77 22.76
CA ARG A 404 18.46 -14.17 22.28
C ARG A 404 18.38 -15.19 21.13
N HIS A 405 17.44 -16.13 21.20
CA HIS A 405 17.20 -17.08 20.12
C HIS A 405 16.70 -16.40 18.85
N LEU A 406 15.75 -15.45 18.97
CA LEU A 406 15.29 -14.64 17.85
C LEU A 406 16.43 -13.81 17.24
N HIS A 407 17.31 -13.24 18.06
CA HIS A 407 18.52 -12.58 17.57
C HIS A 407 19.47 -13.56 16.86
N GLY A 408 19.61 -14.80 17.35
CA GLY A 408 20.37 -15.85 16.67
C GLY A 408 19.79 -16.25 15.30
N ILE A 409 18.46 -16.18 15.14
CA ILE A 409 17.78 -16.46 13.86
C ILE A 409 17.89 -15.29 12.88
N PHE A 410 17.60 -14.07 13.34
CA PHE A 410 17.44 -12.90 12.46
C PHE A 410 18.67 -11.99 12.41
N GLY A 411 19.64 -12.18 13.30
CA GLY A 411 20.79 -11.29 13.47
C GLY A 411 20.37 -9.85 13.81
N ASP A 412 21.16 -8.90 13.29
CA ASP A 412 20.94 -7.46 13.46
C ASP A 412 20.02 -6.86 12.38
N GLN A 413 19.22 -7.70 11.70
CA GLN A 413 18.30 -7.22 10.67
C GLN A 413 17.27 -6.24 11.25
N THR A 414 16.98 -5.19 10.50
CA THR A 414 15.85 -4.29 10.73
C THR A 414 14.72 -4.59 9.76
N ILE A 415 13.48 -4.22 10.12
CA ILE A 415 12.30 -4.50 9.28
C ILE A 415 12.45 -3.90 7.88
N GLU A 416 12.91 -2.65 7.79
CA GLU A 416 13.12 -1.95 6.51
C GLU A 416 14.29 -2.53 5.68
N SER A 417 15.10 -3.43 6.24
CA SER A 417 16.17 -4.10 5.50
C SER A 417 15.71 -5.36 4.74
N LEU A 418 14.51 -5.84 5.06
CA LEU A 418 13.94 -7.07 4.52
C LEU A 418 13.63 -6.92 3.03
N ARG A 419 13.93 -7.96 2.24
CA ARG A 419 13.68 -7.93 0.79
C ARG A 419 12.19 -7.80 0.48
N ARG A 420 11.35 -8.53 1.21
CA ARG A 420 9.90 -8.44 1.08
C ARG A 420 9.36 -7.46 2.12
N PRO A 421 8.55 -6.46 1.72
CA PRO A 421 7.87 -5.57 2.64
C PRO A 421 7.17 -6.35 3.76
N TYR A 422 7.45 -5.95 4.99
CA TYR A 422 6.97 -6.62 6.20
C TYR A 422 6.50 -5.61 7.24
N PHE A 423 5.45 -5.97 7.98
CA PHE A 423 5.12 -5.30 9.22
C PHE A 423 4.65 -6.32 10.27
N CYS A 424 4.76 -5.94 11.54
CA CYS A 424 4.08 -6.64 12.63
C CYS A 424 3.27 -5.68 13.50
N VAL A 425 2.36 -6.23 14.29
CA VAL A 425 1.57 -5.45 15.24
C VAL A 425 1.83 -5.87 16.68
N SER A 426 1.80 -4.91 17.57
CA SER A 426 1.82 -5.09 19.03
C SER A 426 0.65 -4.33 19.65
N THR A 427 0.38 -4.56 20.93
CA THR A 427 -0.60 -3.79 21.68
C THR A 427 0.11 -2.79 22.56
N ASN A 428 -0.17 -1.50 22.38
CA ASN A 428 0.28 -0.45 23.28
C ASN A 428 -0.64 -0.43 24.50
N LEU A 429 -0.16 -0.95 25.63
CA LEU A 429 -0.90 -1.04 26.87
C LEU A 429 -1.12 0.34 27.53
N THR A 430 -0.22 1.30 27.29
CA THR A 430 -0.36 2.67 27.81
C THR A 430 -1.52 3.41 27.16
N LYS A 431 -1.67 3.27 25.83
CA LYS A 431 -2.71 3.96 25.04
C LYS A 431 -3.96 3.10 24.79
N GLY A 432 -3.91 1.80 25.08
CA GLY A 432 -5.01 0.88 24.82
C GLY A 432 -5.30 0.66 23.33
N CYS A 433 -4.30 0.77 22.45
CA CYS A 433 -4.48 0.69 21.00
C CYS A 433 -3.45 -0.26 20.33
N SER A 434 -3.78 -0.70 19.12
CA SER A 434 -2.82 -1.42 18.28
C SER A 434 -1.69 -0.47 17.85
N ALA A 435 -0.46 -0.98 17.79
CA ALA A 435 0.71 -0.28 17.28
C ALA A 435 1.36 -1.13 16.18
N THR A 436 1.57 -0.52 15.01
CA THR A 436 2.18 -1.16 13.84
C THR A 436 3.67 -0.83 13.79
N HIS A 437 4.49 -1.85 13.51
CA HIS A 437 5.93 -1.74 13.34
C HIS A 437 6.32 -2.16 11.93
N ASP A 438 6.76 -1.18 11.13
CA ASP A 438 7.25 -1.32 9.75
C ASP A 438 8.74 -0.95 9.63
N ARG A 439 9.41 -0.72 10.77
CA ARG A 439 10.81 -0.30 10.85
C ARG A 439 11.45 -0.64 12.20
N GLY A 440 12.78 -0.65 12.24
CA GLY A 440 13.57 -0.90 13.45
C GLY A 440 13.90 -2.37 13.68
N PRO A 441 14.43 -2.72 14.87
CA PRO A 441 15.04 -4.04 15.10
C PRO A 441 14.01 -5.18 14.99
N LEU A 442 14.23 -6.08 14.03
CA LEU A 442 13.27 -7.11 13.67
C LEU A 442 13.00 -8.09 14.81
N SER A 443 14.06 -8.65 15.40
CA SER A 443 13.98 -9.64 16.48
C SER A 443 13.26 -9.11 17.71
N LEU A 444 13.46 -7.83 18.06
CA LEU A 444 12.80 -7.18 19.20
C LEU A 444 11.32 -6.97 18.92
N TRP A 445 10.94 -6.45 17.75
CA TRP A 445 9.52 -6.23 17.45
C TRP A 445 8.73 -7.53 17.34
N ILE A 446 9.34 -8.60 16.82
CA ILE A 446 8.75 -9.94 16.85
C ILE A 446 8.57 -10.42 18.29
N ALA A 447 9.61 -10.31 19.13
CA ALA A 447 9.52 -10.70 20.54
C ALA A 447 8.39 -9.97 21.26
N THR A 448 8.23 -8.66 21.02
CA THR A 448 7.14 -7.84 21.58
C THR A 448 5.79 -8.27 21.06
N SER A 449 5.66 -8.51 19.75
CA SER A 449 4.42 -8.99 19.15
C SER A 449 3.97 -10.34 19.73
N MET A 450 4.90 -11.13 20.29
CA MET A 450 4.67 -12.41 20.96
C MET A 450 4.69 -12.34 22.50
N ALA A 451 4.82 -11.16 23.09
CA ALA A 451 4.95 -10.98 24.54
C ALA A 451 3.58 -11.01 25.21
N VAL A 452 3.05 -12.22 25.43
CA VAL A 452 1.73 -12.43 26.05
C VAL A 452 1.70 -11.84 27.46
N PRO A 453 0.75 -10.93 27.78
CA PRO A 453 0.63 -10.35 29.12
C PRO A 453 0.55 -11.39 30.23
N GLY A 454 1.31 -11.17 31.30
CA GLY A 454 1.41 -12.09 32.44
C GLY A 454 2.34 -13.29 32.21
N VAL A 455 2.59 -13.70 30.97
CA VAL A 455 3.57 -14.73 30.63
C VAL A 455 4.94 -14.11 30.47
N ALA A 456 5.10 -13.21 29.49
CA ALA A 456 6.33 -12.50 29.20
C ALA A 456 6.23 -11.02 29.62
N PRO A 457 7.35 -10.36 29.97
CA PRO A 457 7.33 -8.96 30.35
C PRO A 457 6.98 -8.07 29.13
N PRO A 458 6.19 -7.00 29.31
CA PRO A 458 5.96 -6.03 28.25
C PRO A 458 7.28 -5.32 27.87
N MET A 459 7.42 -4.97 26.60
CA MET A 459 8.52 -4.14 26.13
C MET A 459 8.25 -2.68 26.51
N VAL A 460 9.28 -1.99 26.97
CA VAL A 460 9.26 -0.55 27.19
C VAL A 460 9.93 0.12 26.00
N TYR A 461 9.25 1.08 25.37
CA TYR A 461 9.83 1.89 24.29
C TYR A 461 9.28 3.31 24.39
N ASN A 462 10.17 4.31 24.43
CA ASN A 462 9.82 5.73 24.59
C ASN A 462 8.84 6.03 25.74
N GLY A 463 8.98 5.32 26.87
CA GLY A 463 8.12 5.48 28.05
C GLY A 463 6.76 4.78 27.96
N GLU A 464 6.47 4.07 26.86
CA GLU A 464 5.21 3.34 26.65
C GLU A 464 5.44 1.83 26.77
N LEU A 465 4.37 1.11 27.17
CA LEU A 465 4.37 -0.33 27.36
C LEU A 465 3.74 -1.04 26.15
N TYR A 466 4.42 -2.06 25.63
CA TYR A 466 3.97 -2.85 24.49
C TYR A 466 3.92 -4.33 24.85
N ALA A 467 2.89 -5.02 24.38
CA ALA A 467 2.69 -6.45 24.57
C ALA A 467 2.18 -7.12 23.28
N ASP A 468 1.83 -8.40 23.37
CA ASP A 468 1.38 -9.22 22.26
C ASP A 468 0.31 -8.52 21.40
N GLY A 469 0.50 -8.55 20.08
CA GLY A 469 -0.39 -7.89 19.12
C GLY A 469 -1.80 -8.45 19.10
N ALA A 470 -1.99 -9.71 19.48
CA ALA A 470 -3.27 -10.40 19.47
C ALA A 470 -4.26 -9.90 20.54
N VAL A 471 -3.80 -9.10 21.50
CA VAL A 471 -4.65 -8.44 22.51
C VAL A 471 -5.56 -7.39 21.86
N ALA A 472 -5.02 -6.54 20.98
CA ALA A 472 -5.79 -5.50 20.28
C ALA A 472 -6.10 -5.84 18.81
N ASN A 473 -5.15 -6.44 18.09
CA ASN A 473 -5.26 -6.71 16.66
C ASN A 473 -4.64 -8.07 16.29
N SER A 474 -5.43 -9.13 16.47
CA SER A 474 -5.03 -10.51 16.15
C SER A 474 -5.00 -10.84 14.66
N LEU A 475 -5.57 -9.98 13.80
CA LEU A 475 -5.63 -10.17 12.35
C LEU A 475 -5.52 -8.82 11.62
N PRO A 476 -4.31 -8.28 11.41
CA PRO A 476 -4.10 -6.89 11.00
C PRO A 476 -4.33 -6.62 9.50
N THR A 477 -5.49 -7.01 8.98
CA THR A 477 -5.91 -6.75 7.59
C THR A 477 -6.22 -5.27 7.34
N ASP A 478 -6.59 -4.52 8.37
CA ASP A 478 -6.73 -3.07 8.34
C ASP A 478 -5.40 -2.37 8.01
N VAL A 479 -4.30 -2.85 8.62
CA VAL A 479 -2.95 -2.35 8.32
C VAL A 479 -2.56 -2.71 6.89
N MET A 480 -2.78 -3.96 6.46
CA MET A 480 -2.47 -4.38 5.09
C MET A 480 -3.29 -3.59 4.05
N GLN A 481 -4.59 -3.37 4.30
CA GLN A 481 -5.46 -2.58 3.42
C GLN A 481 -4.97 -1.14 3.29
N ALA A 482 -4.47 -0.53 4.37
CA ALA A 482 -3.93 0.82 4.34
C ALA A 482 -2.67 0.96 3.46
N LEU A 483 -1.97 -0.14 3.15
CA LEU A 483 -0.84 -0.12 2.22
C LEU A 483 -1.27 0.01 0.75
N ASP A 484 -2.53 -0.29 0.43
CA ASP A 484 -3.14 -0.16 -0.90
C ASP A 484 -2.30 -0.83 -2.02
N ARG A 485 -1.88 -2.08 -1.78
CA ARG A 485 -0.99 -2.84 -2.69
C ARG A 485 -1.69 -3.83 -3.59
N GLY A 486 -2.91 -4.24 -3.24
CA GLY A 486 -3.71 -5.20 -4.00
C GLY A 486 -4.49 -6.15 -3.09
N PRO A 487 -4.82 -7.36 -3.58
CA PRO A 487 -5.68 -8.28 -2.86
C PRO A 487 -5.02 -8.82 -1.58
N ILE A 488 -5.85 -9.07 -0.57
CA ILE A 488 -5.41 -9.53 0.75
C ILE A 488 -5.84 -10.97 1.00
N VAL A 489 -4.86 -11.84 1.25
CA VAL A 489 -5.06 -13.20 1.78
C VAL A 489 -4.82 -13.15 3.29
N ALA A 490 -5.83 -13.48 4.08
CA ALA A 490 -5.78 -13.42 5.54
C ALA A 490 -5.97 -14.80 6.17
N SER A 491 -5.01 -15.21 7.00
CA SER A 491 -5.03 -16.46 7.74
C SER A 491 -5.39 -16.23 9.20
N ASN A 492 -6.57 -16.69 9.60
CA ASN A 492 -7.04 -16.61 10.98
C ASN A 492 -6.93 -17.97 11.68
N VAL A 493 -6.14 -17.99 12.77
CA VAL A 493 -5.93 -19.16 13.65
C VAL A 493 -6.57 -18.98 15.03
N SER A 494 -7.33 -17.91 15.23
CA SER A 494 -8.12 -17.70 16.44
C SER A 494 -9.28 -18.69 16.50
N SER A 495 -9.64 -19.13 17.72
CA SER A 495 -10.83 -19.96 17.94
C SER A 495 -12.00 -19.09 18.36
N GLU A 496 -13.17 -19.26 17.75
CA GLU A 496 -14.42 -18.92 18.41
C GLU A 496 -14.70 -20.06 19.38
N GLY A 497 -14.10 -19.98 20.56
CA GLY A 497 -14.18 -20.99 21.57
C GLY A 497 -13.98 -20.30 22.90
N GLY A 498 -15.09 -20.08 23.60
CA GLY A 498 -15.05 -19.59 24.96
C GLY A 498 -14.43 -20.62 25.89
N ILE A 499 -13.94 -20.14 27.03
CA ILE A 499 -13.64 -21.02 28.16
C ILE A 499 -14.98 -21.37 28.79
N ALA A 500 -15.25 -22.66 28.92
CA ALA A 500 -16.52 -23.17 29.44
C ALA A 500 -16.30 -24.15 30.58
N ALA A 501 -17.27 -24.22 31.49
CA ALA A 501 -17.36 -25.19 32.58
C ALA A 501 -18.61 -26.06 32.35
N PRO A 502 -18.58 -27.01 31.39
CA PRO A 502 -19.76 -27.81 31.06
C PRO A 502 -20.20 -28.65 32.27
N GLY A 503 -21.52 -28.75 32.48
CA GLY A 503 -22.10 -29.55 33.56
C GLY A 503 -22.34 -28.81 34.88
N ILE A 504 -22.10 -27.49 34.93
CA ILE A 504 -22.40 -26.64 36.10
C ILE A 504 -23.73 -25.89 35.83
N PRO A 505 -24.85 -26.24 36.49
CA PRO A 505 -26.19 -25.74 36.15
C PRO A 505 -26.51 -24.35 36.72
N GLY A 506 -25.76 -23.85 37.70
CA GLY A 506 -26.01 -22.57 38.39
C GLY A 506 -24.73 -21.82 38.74
N PRO A 507 -24.82 -20.58 39.25
CA PRO A 507 -23.66 -19.82 39.68
C PRO A 507 -22.99 -20.51 40.87
N ASP A 508 -21.78 -21.02 40.66
CA ASP A 508 -20.97 -21.70 41.66
C ASP A 508 -19.54 -21.13 41.61
N PRO A 509 -19.10 -20.39 42.65
CA PRO A 509 -17.79 -19.76 42.69
C PRO A 509 -16.64 -20.75 42.86
N GLU A 510 -16.90 -21.99 43.29
CA GLU A 510 -15.87 -23.02 43.52
C GLU A 510 -15.84 -24.11 42.44
N ALA A 511 -16.88 -24.20 41.61
CA ALA A 511 -17.00 -25.21 40.54
C ALA A 511 -15.74 -25.38 39.69
N VAL A 512 -15.03 -24.28 39.40
CA VAL A 512 -13.82 -24.31 38.56
C VAL A 512 -12.68 -25.14 39.18
N PHE A 513 -12.60 -25.24 40.51
CA PHE A 513 -11.59 -26.03 41.22
C PHE A 513 -11.87 -27.54 41.16
N GLY A 514 -13.13 -27.92 40.94
CA GLY A 514 -13.56 -29.32 40.81
C GLY A 514 -13.40 -29.90 39.39
N LEU A 515 -13.25 -29.06 38.37
CA LEU A 515 -13.15 -29.49 36.97
C LEU A 515 -11.82 -30.21 36.68
N ARG A 516 -11.89 -31.35 35.98
CA ARG A 516 -10.74 -32.15 35.55
C ARG A 516 -10.74 -32.41 34.05
N GLY A 517 -9.58 -32.74 33.50
CA GLY A 517 -9.37 -33.02 32.08
C GLY A 517 -8.81 -31.84 31.28
N ASP A 518 -8.53 -32.07 30.00
CA ASP A 518 -7.84 -31.11 29.12
C ASP A 518 -8.70 -29.89 28.77
N ASN A 519 -10.02 -30.02 28.87
CA ASN A 519 -10.98 -28.93 28.63
C ASN A 519 -11.29 -28.08 29.88
N ALA A 520 -10.72 -28.41 31.04
CA ALA A 520 -10.96 -27.66 32.27
C ALA A 520 -10.31 -26.26 32.21
N PRO A 521 -11.04 -25.17 32.56
CA PRO A 521 -10.47 -23.83 32.64
C PRO A 521 -9.26 -23.77 33.58
N ARG A 522 -8.12 -23.30 33.08
CA ARG A 522 -6.91 -23.04 33.88
C ARG A 522 -6.68 -21.54 34.04
N LEU A 523 -5.91 -21.16 35.06
CA LEU A 523 -5.56 -19.75 35.30
C LEU A 523 -5.03 -19.05 34.05
N LEU A 524 -4.07 -19.66 33.35
CA LEU A 524 -3.48 -19.09 32.14
C LEU A 524 -4.48 -18.99 30.99
N SER A 525 -5.36 -19.97 30.81
CA SER A 525 -6.39 -19.86 29.78
C SER A 525 -7.36 -18.72 30.10
N ILE A 526 -7.78 -18.57 31.36
CA ILE A 526 -8.70 -17.50 31.79
C ILE A 526 -8.07 -16.13 31.54
N LEU A 527 -6.85 -15.90 32.01
CA LEU A 527 -6.14 -14.64 31.80
C LEU A 527 -5.96 -14.33 30.31
N PHE A 528 -5.58 -15.34 29.51
CA PHE A 528 -5.42 -15.17 28.06
C PHE A 528 -6.75 -14.81 27.39
N ARG A 529 -7.85 -15.50 27.75
CA ARG A 529 -9.19 -15.20 27.23
C ARG A 529 -9.57 -13.77 27.55
N THR A 530 -9.42 -13.34 28.80
CA THR A 530 -9.74 -11.96 29.21
C THR A 530 -8.93 -10.95 28.42
N ALA A 531 -7.64 -11.19 28.19
CA ALA A 531 -6.78 -10.29 27.43
C ALA A 531 -7.13 -10.22 25.93
N THR A 532 -7.68 -11.27 25.33
CA THR A 532 -7.97 -11.30 23.87
C THR A 532 -9.42 -11.00 23.50
N LEU A 533 -10.33 -10.81 24.47
CA LEU A 533 -11.75 -10.49 24.19
C LEU A 533 -11.92 -9.25 23.30
N THR A 534 -11.08 -8.24 23.49
CA THR A 534 -11.11 -6.99 22.71
C THR A 534 -10.79 -7.23 21.25
N SER A 535 -9.81 -8.09 20.93
CA SER A 535 -9.47 -8.35 19.53
C SER A 535 -10.57 -9.10 18.79
N GLU A 536 -11.24 -10.05 19.46
CA GLU A 536 -12.34 -10.86 18.90
C GLU A 536 -13.51 -10.01 18.39
N SER A 537 -13.89 -8.97 19.15
CA SER A 537 -14.98 -8.05 18.75
C SER A 537 -14.72 -7.34 17.40
N GLY A 538 -13.45 -7.18 17.02
CA GLY A 538 -13.05 -6.56 15.76
C GLY A 538 -12.74 -7.54 14.63
N ILE A 539 -12.69 -8.86 14.88
CA ILE A 539 -12.27 -9.85 13.87
C ILE A 539 -13.21 -9.85 12.67
N ALA A 540 -14.54 -9.82 12.87
CA ALA A 540 -15.49 -9.84 11.74
C ALA A 540 -15.27 -8.67 10.77
N ALA A 541 -15.05 -7.46 11.31
CA ALA A 541 -14.77 -6.28 10.49
C ALA A 541 -13.41 -6.37 9.78
N ARG A 542 -12.40 -7.00 10.40
CA ARG A 542 -11.08 -7.21 9.80
C ARG A 542 -11.11 -8.33 8.75
N ALA A 543 -11.80 -9.43 9.00
CA ALA A 543 -12.02 -10.50 8.03
C ALA A 543 -12.71 -9.98 6.76
N ALA A 544 -13.69 -9.10 6.90
CA ALA A 544 -14.38 -8.46 5.77
C ALA A 544 -13.49 -7.53 4.92
N ARG A 545 -12.25 -7.24 5.34
CA ARG A 545 -11.27 -6.48 4.55
C ARG A 545 -10.39 -7.38 3.68
N ALA A 546 -10.42 -8.69 3.89
CA ALA A 546 -9.65 -9.64 3.09
C ALA A 546 -10.45 -10.07 1.85
N ASP A 547 -9.77 -10.14 0.71
CA ASP A 547 -10.34 -10.70 -0.52
C ASP A 547 -10.41 -12.23 -0.44
N CYS A 548 -9.44 -12.84 0.25
CA CYS A 548 -9.43 -14.26 0.60
C CYS A 548 -9.23 -14.39 2.11
N TYR A 549 -10.28 -14.83 2.81
CA TYR A 549 -10.23 -15.06 4.26
C TYR A 549 -10.24 -16.56 4.56
N LEU A 550 -9.14 -17.05 5.13
CA LEU A 550 -8.96 -18.45 5.50
C LEU A 550 -9.08 -18.59 7.01
N ARG A 551 -10.15 -19.25 7.46
CA ARG A 551 -10.30 -19.64 8.85
C ARG A 551 -9.71 -21.02 9.04
N MET A 552 -8.50 -21.07 9.59
CA MET A 552 -7.74 -22.30 9.65
C MET A 552 -8.44 -23.36 10.53
N PRO A 553 -8.36 -24.65 10.16
CA PRO A 553 -9.10 -25.73 10.82
C PRO A 553 -8.43 -26.18 12.13
N VAL A 554 -8.27 -25.26 13.08
CA VAL A 554 -7.50 -25.42 14.34
C VAL A 554 -8.37 -25.42 15.61
N SER A 555 -9.69 -25.56 15.48
CA SER A 555 -10.65 -25.42 16.59
C SER A 555 -10.45 -26.38 17.77
N ARG A 556 -9.84 -27.56 17.54
CA ARG A 556 -9.57 -28.59 18.57
C ARG A 556 -8.13 -28.60 19.08
N ILE A 557 -7.36 -27.54 18.83
CA ILE A 557 -5.95 -27.43 19.20
C ILE A 557 -5.84 -26.33 20.26
N GLY A 558 -5.19 -26.63 21.37
CA GLY A 558 -4.85 -25.65 22.41
C GLY A 558 -3.80 -24.65 21.94
N LEU A 559 -3.75 -23.47 22.58
CA LEU A 559 -2.74 -22.45 22.26
C LEU A 559 -1.29 -22.88 22.57
N PHE A 560 -1.13 -23.92 23.39
CA PHE A 560 0.16 -24.45 23.85
C PHE A 560 0.40 -25.90 23.40
N ASP A 561 -0.37 -26.41 22.44
CA ASP A 561 -0.26 -27.79 21.92
C ASP A 561 0.91 -27.93 20.92
N TRP A 562 2.12 -27.56 21.33
CA TRP A 562 3.28 -27.47 20.45
C TRP A 562 3.63 -28.79 19.73
N LYS A 563 3.40 -29.92 20.39
CA LYS A 563 3.71 -31.27 19.88
C LYS A 563 2.87 -31.70 18.68
N ARG A 564 1.76 -31.00 18.39
CA ARG A 564 0.85 -31.32 17.27
C ARG A 564 1.24 -30.61 15.97
N ILE A 565 2.46 -30.10 15.87
CA ILE A 565 2.95 -29.32 14.73
C ILE A 565 2.66 -29.98 13.38
N ASP A 566 2.97 -31.27 13.19
CA ASP A 566 2.78 -31.94 11.89
C ASP A 566 1.30 -32.07 11.53
N GLU A 567 0.46 -32.49 12.47
CA GLU A 567 -0.99 -32.58 12.28
C GLU A 567 -1.59 -31.22 11.88
N ILE A 568 -1.16 -30.14 12.55
CA ILE A 568 -1.64 -28.78 12.28
C ILE A 568 -1.24 -28.35 10.87
N ILE A 569 0.01 -28.57 10.47
CA ILE A 569 0.53 -28.19 9.16
C ILE A 569 -0.22 -28.94 8.05
N ASP A 570 -0.32 -30.26 8.17
CA ASP A 570 -0.92 -31.10 7.13
C ASP A 570 -2.40 -30.77 6.94
N ARG A 571 -3.14 -30.62 8.06
CA ARG A 571 -4.56 -30.27 8.01
C ARG A 571 -4.79 -28.87 7.43
N ALA A 572 -3.92 -27.91 7.76
CA ALA A 572 -4.02 -26.56 7.23
C ALA A 572 -3.66 -26.50 5.74
N TYR A 573 -2.69 -27.30 5.28
CA TYR A 573 -2.35 -27.41 3.86
C TYR A 573 -3.52 -27.96 3.05
N GLN A 574 -4.11 -29.08 3.45
CA GLN A 574 -5.26 -29.69 2.76
C GLN A 574 -6.47 -28.75 2.72
N TYR A 575 -6.72 -28.01 3.79
CA TYR A 575 -7.75 -26.99 3.78
C TYR A 575 -7.41 -25.83 2.83
N SER A 576 -6.20 -25.28 2.93
CA SER A 576 -5.79 -24.10 2.16
C SER A 576 -5.74 -24.38 0.66
N ILE A 577 -5.28 -25.55 0.23
CA ILE A 577 -5.21 -25.90 -1.20
C ILE A 577 -6.61 -25.93 -1.84
N THR A 578 -7.60 -26.46 -1.12
CA THR A 578 -8.99 -26.51 -1.59
C THR A 578 -9.60 -25.11 -1.67
N GLU A 579 -9.46 -24.30 -0.63
CA GLU A 579 -10.05 -22.96 -0.59
C GLU A 579 -9.43 -22.02 -1.62
N LEU A 580 -8.09 -22.02 -1.72
CA LEU A 580 -7.35 -21.15 -2.62
C LEU A 580 -7.49 -21.53 -4.08
N ALA A 581 -7.71 -22.81 -4.42
CA ALA A 581 -7.88 -23.24 -5.81
C ALA A 581 -9.01 -22.48 -6.51
N SER A 582 -10.11 -22.18 -5.80
CA SER A 582 -11.24 -21.44 -6.35
C SER A 582 -10.98 -19.93 -6.56
N MET A 583 -9.97 -19.39 -5.85
CA MET A 583 -9.65 -17.96 -5.84
C MET A 583 -8.35 -17.62 -6.59
N ARG A 584 -7.58 -18.64 -7.00
CA ARG A 584 -6.26 -18.50 -7.61
C ARG A 584 -6.23 -17.48 -8.73
N ASP A 585 -7.15 -17.60 -9.69
CA ASP A 585 -7.15 -16.70 -10.85
C ASP A 585 -7.36 -15.24 -10.44
N ARG A 586 -8.15 -14.96 -9.40
CA ARG A 586 -8.32 -13.58 -8.90
C ARG A 586 -7.07 -13.02 -8.21
N LEU A 587 -6.22 -13.88 -7.66
CA LEU A 587 -5.01 -13.51 -6.92
C LEU A 587 -3.76 -13.44 -7.80
N VAL A 588 -3.77 -14.07 -8.97
CA VAL A 588 -2.60 -14.16 -9.88
C VAL A 588 -2.69 -13.16 -11.04
N LEU A 589 -3.84 -12.49 -11.23
CA LEU A 589 -4.11 -11.51 -12.30
C LEU A 589 -3.40 -10.16 -12.19
#